data_AF-A0A7J6VRY9-F1
#
_entry.id   AF-A0A7J6VRY9-F1
#
_cell.length_a   1.000
_cell.length_b   1.000
_cell.length_c   1.000
_cell.angle_alpha   90.00
_cell.angle_beta   90.00
_cell.angle_gamma   90.00
#
_symmetry.space_group_name_H-M   'P 1'
#
loop_
_entity.id
_entity.type
_entity.pdbx_description
1 polymer ?
#
loop_
_entity_poly.entity_id
_entity_poly.type
_entity_poly.pdbx_seq_one_letter_code
_entity_poly.pdbx_strand_id
1 'polypeptide(L)' 'LSLWDHIIQEKDHAKVQTRVTTKYPLIDQGSNLRSKRIQLVLHWYIMPKVGRMIEDKKVMSDFSLPESYT' A
#
# COMPACT_ATOMS: atom_id res chain seq x y z
N LEU A 1 -24.03 -11.31 -4.31
CA LEU A 1 -23.26 -10.14 -4.79
C LEU A 1 -21.85 -10.21 -4.21
N SER A 2 -20.84 -10.09 -5.07
CA SER A 2 -19.42 -10.08 -4.68
C SER A 2 -19.02 -8.69 -4.20
N LEU A 3 -18.01 -8.63 -3.32
CA LEU A 3 -17.35 -7.38 -2.91
C LEU A 3 -16.88 -6.55 -4.11
N TRP A 4 -16.42 -7.25 -5.16
CA TRP A 4 -15.84 -6.66 -6.37
C TRP A 4 -16.88 -6.12 -7.36
N ASP A 5 -18.16 -6.40 -7.15
CA ASP A 5 -19.25 -5.90 -8.01
C ASP A 5 -19.65 -4.46 -7.64
N HIS A 6 -19.15 -3.92 -6.52
CA HIS A 6 -19.51 -2.61 -6.01
C HIS A 6 -18.53 -1.54 -6.49
N ILE A 7 -19.03 -0.52 -7.18
CA ILE A 7 -18.26 0.66 -7.57
C ILE A 7 -18.48 1.75 -6.52
N ILE A 8 -17.39 2.19 -5.89
CA ILE A 8 -17.40 3.30 -4.93
C ILE A 8 -17.33 4.61 -5.71
N GLN A 9 -18.43 5.36 -5.74
CA GLN A 9 -18.52 6.62 -6.48
C GLN A 9 -18.04 7.84 -5.69
N GLU A 10 -18.15 7.80 -4.36
CA GLU A 10 -17.78 8.91 -3.48
C GLU A 10 -16.83 8.44 -2.37
N LYS A 11 -15.98 9.34 -1.90
CA LYS A 11 -14.94 9.03 -0.92
C LYS A 11 -15.50 8.56 0.43
N ASP A 12 -16.66 9.06 0.83
CA ASP A 12 -17.31 8.68 2.09
C ASP A 12 -17.77 7.21 2.08
N HIS A 13 -18.08 6.67 0.89
CA HIS A 13 -18.42 5.26 0.68
C HIS A 13 -17.18 4.35 0.57
N ALA A 14 -15.96 4.89 0.67
CA ALA A 14 -14.73 4.11 0.60
C ALA A 14 -14.43 3.32 1.88
N LYS A 15 -15.18 3.55 2.97
CA LYS A 15 -15.12 2.75 4.19
C LYS A 15 -15.92 1.45 4.04
N VAL A 16 -15.26 0.45 3.46
CA VAL A 16 -15.87 -0.86 3.26
C VAL A 16 -15.75 -1.70 4.53
N GLN A 17 -16.80 -1.72 5.34
CA GLN A 17 -16.95 -2.64 6.48
C GLN A 17 -17.99 -3.71 6.13
N THR A 18 -17.59 -4.68 5.32
CA THR A 18 -18.50 -5.69 4.79
C THR A 18 -18.00 -7.09 5.11
N ARG A 19 -18.83 -7.88 5.80
CA ARG A 19 -18.58 -9.32 6.04
C ARG A 19 -19.17 -10.14 4.89
N VAL A 20 -18.46 -10.22 3.77
CA VAL A 20 -18.81 -11.11 2.66
C VAL A 20 -17.76 -12.21 2.55
N THR A 21 -18.22 -13.46 2.40
CA THR A 21 -17.35 -14.62 2.15
C THR A 21 -16.84 -14.56 0.70
N THR A 22 -15.74 -13.84 0.49
CA THR A 22 -15.09 -13.72 -0.82
C THR A 22 -13.77 -14.49 -0.86
N LYS A 23 -13.42 -15.06 -2.02
CA LYS A 23 -12.10 -15.67 -2.26
C LYS A 23 -10.94 -14.69 -2.03
N TYR A 24 -11.16 -13.39 -2.25
CA TYR A 24 -10.15 -12.33 -2.11
C TYR A 24 -10.65 -11.26 -1.14
N PRO A 25 -10.47 -11.45 0.17
CA PRO A 25 -10.88 -10.47 1.17
C PRO A 25 -10.03 -9.20 1.10
N LEU A 26 -10.63 -8.05 1.38
CA LEU A 26 -9.89 -6.82 1.66
C LEU A 26 -9.34 -6.91 3.09
N ILE A 27 -8.02 -7.10 3.20
CA ILE A 27 -7.30 -7.17 4.47
C ILE A 27 -6.45 -5.91 4.61
N ASP A 28 -6.58 -5.21 5.75
CA ASP A 28 -5.67 -4.13 6.09
C ASP A 28 -4.32 -4.66 6.57
N GLN A 29 -3.43 -4.92 5.61
CA GLN A 29 -2.05 -5.33 5.85
C GLN A 29 -1.18 -4.19 6.43
N GLY A 30 -1.66 -2.94 6.36
CA GLY A 30 -0.94 -1.74 6.80
C GLY A 30 -1.28 -1.28 8.21
N SER A 31 -2.16 -1.98 8.93
CA SER A 31 -2.57 -1.66 10.30
C SER A 31 -1.38 -1.40 11.25
N ASN A 32 -0.32 -2.19 11.11
CA ASN A 32 0.91 -2.06 11.91
C ASN A 32 1.75 -0.81 11.62
N LEU A 33 1.47 -0.11 10.53
CA LEU A 33 2.18 1.09 10.08
C LEU A 33 1.43 2.39 10.43
N ARG A 34 0.23 2.30 11.01
CA ARG A 34 -0.54 3.46 11.47
C ARG A 34 0.19 4.17 12.61
N SER A 35 0.13 5.51 12.62
CA SER A 35 0.83 6.39 13.58
C SER A 35 2.35 6.27 13.58
N LYS A 36 2.94 5.48 12.68
CA LYS A 36 4.40 5.39 12.52
C LYS A 36 4.85 6.32 11.40
N ARG A 37 6.08 6.82 11.55
CA ARG A 37 6.78 7.52 10.48
C ARG A 37 7.27 6.50 9.47
N ILE A 38 6.79 6.60 8.23
CA ILE A 38 7.16 5.74 7.12
C ILE A 38 8.07 6.54 6.19
N GLN A 39 9.18 5.92 5.79
CA GLN A 39 10.05 6.46 4.75
C GLN A 39 9.89 5.62 3.49
N LEU A 40 9.48 6.23 2.40
CA LEU A 40 9.45 5.58 1.09
C LEU A 40 10.85 5.69 0.48
N VAL A 41 11.56 4.57 0.41
CA VAL A 41 12.90 4.50 -0.17
C VAL A 41 12.84 3.64 -1.42
N LEU A 42 13.20 4.22 -2.55
CA LEU A 42 13.36 3.50 -3.80
C LEU A 42 14.75 2.85 -3.80
N HIS A 43 14.78 1.53 -3.88
CA HIS A 43 16.02 0.77 -4.12
C HIS A 43 15.98 0.24 -5.54
N TRP A 44 17.09 0.40 -6.27
CA TRP A 44 17.20 -0.19 -7.60
C TRP A 44 18.56 -0.83 -7.83
N TYR A 45 18.53 -1.83 -8.70
CA TYR A 45 19.68 -2.58 -9.14
C TYR A 45 19.81 -2.44 -10.65
N ILE A 46 20.99 -2.02 -11.09
CA ILE A 46 21.36 -2.01 -12.50
C ILE A 46 22.30 -3.19 -12.72
N MET A 47 21.81 -4.19 -13.45
CA MET A 47 22.62 -5.32 -13.90
C MET A 47 23.10 -5.07 -15.34
N PRO A 48 24.38 -4.73 -15.54
CA PRO A 48 24.95 -4.67 -16.89
C PRO A 48 25.14 -6.08 -17.46
N LYS A 49 25.18 -6.20 -18.80
CA LYS A 49 25.42 -7.49 -19.49
C LYS A 49 26.78 -8.11 -19.15
N VAL A 50 27.78 -7.28 -18.84
CA VAL A 50 29.11 -7.68 -18.38
C VAL A 50 29.54 -6.68 -17.30
N GLY A 51 30.17 -7.16 -16.24
CA GLY A 51 30.69 -6.32 -15.15
C GLY A 51 29.91 -6.46 -13.84
N ARG A 52 30.16 -5.54 -12.90
CA ARG A 52 29.59 -5.57 -11.56
C ARG A 52 28.21 -4.91 -11.53
N MET A 53 27.28 -5.49 -10.78
CA MET A 53 25.98 -4.90 -10.46
C MET A 53 26.17 -3.57 -9.72
N ILE A 54 25.42 -2.55 -10.13
CA ILE A 54 25.36 -1.26 -9.45
C ILE A 54 24.05 -1.22 -8.67
N GLU A 55 24.12 -0.94 -7.38
CA GLU A 55 22.96 -0.66 -6.54
C GLU A 55 22.95 0.81 -6.14
N ASP A 56 21.77 1.40 -6.08
CA ASP A 56 21.59 2.72 -5.49
C ASP A 56 20.20 2.82 -4.84
N LYS A 57 20.06 3.79 -3.94
CA LYS A 57 18.80 4.05 -3.25
C LYS A 57 18.54 5.55 -3.13
N LYS A 58 17.25 5.91 -3.23
CA LYS A 58 16.80 7.29 -3.05
C LYS A 58 15.62 7.34 -2.09
N VAL A 59 15.75 8.16 -1.05
CA VAL A 59 14.61 8.52 -0.19
C VAL A 59 13.69 9.42 -1.00
N MET A 60 12.45 8.97 -1.21
CA MET A 60 11.46 9.67 -2.02
C MET A 60 10.62 10.61 -1.17
N SER A 61 10.08 10.11 -0.06
CA SER A 61 9.20 10.88 0.82
C SER A 61 9.15 10.28 2.21
N ASP A 62 8.94 11.16 3.19
CA ASP A 62 8.64 10.81 4.57
C ASP A 62 7.17 11.18 4.83
N PHE A 63 6.36 10.23 5.29
CA PHE A 63 4.97 10.49 5.65
C PHE A 63 4.52 9.60 6.81
N SER A 64 3.45 9.99 7.48
CA SER A 64 2.82 9.20 8.55
C SER A 64 1.40 8.86 8.16
N LEU A 65 0.99 7.61 8.37
CA LEU A 65 -0.41 7.23 8.23
C LEU A 65 -1.21 7.69 9.45
N PRO A 66 -2.45 8.16 9.26
CA PRO A 66 -3.32 8.49 10.38
C PRO A 66 -3.64 7.25 11.21
N GLU A 67 -3.83 7.43 12.52
CA GLU A 67 -4.18 6.36 13.47
C GLU A 67 -5.48 5.63 13.09
N SER A 68 -6.46 6.41 12.62
CA SER A 68 -7.74 5.92 12.12
C SER A 68 -8.18 6.72 10.92
N TYR A 69 -8.62 6.02 9.87
CA TYR A 69 -9.35 6.65 8.78
C TYR A 69 -10.76 6.98 9.29
N THR A 70 -11.14 8.27 9.28
CA THR A 70 -12.48 8.76 9.64
C THR A 70 -13.42 8.70 8.45
#